data_AF-A0A7E5V975-F1
#
_entry.id   AF-A0A7E5V975-F1
#
_cell.length_a   1.000
_cell.length_b   1.000
_cell.length_c   1.000
_cell.angle_alpha   90.00
_cell.angle_beta   90.00
_cell.angle_gamma   90.00
#
_symmetry.space_group_name_H-M   'P 1'
#
loop_
_entity.id
_entity.type
_entity.pdbx_description
1 polymer ?
#
loop_
_entity_poly.entity_id
_entity_poly.type
_entity_poly.pdbx_seq_one_letter_code
_entity_poly.pdbx_strand_id
1 'polypeptide(L)'
;MFGENPCDTIMIKCTLKKYLIGVVILGSEADQNDTNVTDDTTVDKGLSLQLWRIQGNLDEEVIDEFYERGAVDEDSFTWTAFPYLEDINRYLVKLASSYPYVTVTAIGWTSRHNPISMLKISNERPGNHAILIEAGMHGNEWTTVLSALYFIDSIIPDYKRLSAYLKNRDWYIIPVLNPDGYQYSIDFDKTWNKNRRKFNDGCIGVDLNRNFNYNWSLSGYTRAKCDSSYSGSFPFSEEESKAFKVRPFSIYLFF
;
A
#
# COMPACT_ATOMS: atom_id res chain seq x y z
N MET A 1 29.29 12.46 -28.13
CA MET A 1 27.99 11.76 -28.13
C MET A 1 28.13 10.54 -27.24
N PHE A 2 27.80 10.69 -25.97
CA PHE A 2 27.55 9.58 -25.04
C PHE A 2 26.19 9.91 -24.43
N GLY A 3 25.23 9.02 -24.64
CA GLY A 3 23.86 9.19 -24.16
C GLY A 3 23.83 8.98 -22.66
N GLU A 4 23.37 9.99 -21.95
CA GLU A 4 22.97 9.87 -20.55
C GLU A 4 21.59 9.19 -20.53
N ASN A 5 21.52 7.97 -19.97
CA ASN A 5 20.27 7.35 -19.54
C ASN A 5 20.01 7.83 -18.10
N PRO A 6 19.05 8.74 -17.84
CA PRO A 6 18.69 9.08 -16.47
C PRO A 6 17.72 8.02 -15.94
N CYS A 7 18.21 7.12 -15.09
CA CYS A 7 17.33 6.41 -14.17
C CYS A 7 16.82 7.43 -13.14
N ASP A 8 15.67 8.04 -13.38
CA ASP A 8 15.04 8.96 -12.43
C ASP A 8 14.66 8.20 -11.15
N THR A 9 15.35 8.52 -10.06
CA THR A 9 15.12 7.97 -8.72
C THR A 9 14.19 8.89 -7.95
N ILE A 10 13.00 8.42 -7.56
CA ILE A 10 12.17 9.16 -6.60
C ILE A 10 12.56 8.71 -5.19
N MET A 11 13.24 9.58 -4.45
CA MET A 11 13.46 9.43 -3.02
C MET A 11 12.31 10.11 -2.27
N ILE A 12 11.34 9.35 -1.77
CA ILE A 12 10.35 9.88 -0.83
C ILE A 12 10.96 9.75 0.56
N LYS A 13 11.37 10.90 1.13
CA LYS A 13 11.91 10.99 2.49
C LYS A 13 10.80 11.40 3.43
N CYS A 14 10.17 10.46 4.13
CA CYS A 14 9.33 10.79 5.28
C CYS A 14 10.24 10.85 6.52
N THR A 15 10.20 11.96 7.27
CA THR A 15 10.98 12.10 8.50
C THR A 15 10.02 12.14 9.69
N LEU A 16 9.87 11.02 10.39
CA LEU A 16 9.12 10.95 11.64
C LEU A 16 10.03 11.38 12.78
N LYS A 17 10.03 12.68 13.12
CA LYS A 17 10.67 13.35 14.29
C LYS A 17 12.11 12.96 14.72
N LYS A 18 12.80 12.07 13.99
CA LYS A 18 14.22 11.63 14.07
C LYS A 18 14.55 10.45 13.15
N TYR A 19 13.57 9.78 12.54
CA TYR A 19 13.80 8.60 11.67
C TYR A 19 13.42 8.87 10.23
N LEU A 20 14.33 8.53 9.30
CA LEU A 20 14.11 8.62 7.86
C LEU A 20 13.46 7.33 7.37
N ILE A 21 12.18 7.38 6.99
CA ILE A 21 11.57 6.34 6.17
C ILE A 21 11.81 6.77 4.72
N GLY A 22 12.79 6.12 4.08
CA GLY A 22 13.11 6.33 2.67
C GLY A 22 12.40 5.29 1.82
N VAL A 23 11.47 5.73 0.97
CA VAL A 23 10.93 4.89 -0.11
C VAL A 23 11.63 5.32 -1.39
N VAL A 24 12.36 4.39 -2.01
CA VAL A 24 13.09 4.61 -3.26
C VAL A 24 12.37 3.89 -4.38
N ILE A 25 11.68 4.64 -5.24
CA ILE A 25 11.08 4.08 -6.46
C ILE A 25 12.11 4.23 -7.57
N LEU A 26 12.72 3.12 -8.00
CA LEU A 26 13.65 3.08 -9.13
C LEU A 26 12.86 2.75 -10.40
N GLY A 27 12.85 3.68 -11.36
CA GLY A 27 12.40 3.49 -12.74
C GLY A 27 13.48 2.82 -13.59
N SER A 28 13.22 1.67 -14.22
CA SER A 28 14.06 1.15 -15.32
C SER A 28 13.29 1.16 -16.64
N GLU A 29 13.83 1.81 -17.66
CA GLU A 29 13.34 1.66 -19.04
C GLU A 29 13.91 0.37 -19.64
N ALA A 30 13.05 -0.44 -20.26
CA ALA A 30 13.47 -1.65 -20.96
C ALA A 30 13.99 -1.29 -22.36
N ASP A 31 15.30 -1.35 -22.56
CA ASP A 31 15.91 -1.31 -23.90
C ASP A 31 15.62 -2.62 -24.64
N GLN A 32 15.05 -2.53 -25.84
CA GLN A 32 14.57 -3.67 -26.65
C GLN A 32 15.66 -4.48 -27.35
N ASN A 33 16.95 -4.34 -26.99
CA ASN A 33 18.05 -4.84 -27.83
C ASN A 33 18.97 -5.91 -27.21
N ASP A 34 18.65 -6.51 -26.06
CA ASP A 34 19.51 -7.56 -25.49
C ASP A 34 18.97 -8.96 -25.81
N THR A 35 19.30 -9.46 -27.00
CA THR A 35 18.86 -10.77 -27.52
C THR A 35 19.73 -11.96 -27.06
N ASN A 36 20.31 -11.94 -25.86
CA ASN A 36 21.13 -13.07 -25.39
C ASN A 36 21.04 -13.29 -23.87
N VAL A 37 19.90 -13.78 -23.37
CA VAL A 37 19.89 -14.62 -22.15
C VAL A 37 18.86 -15.73 -22.33
N THR A 38 19.38 -16.93 -22.58
CA THR A 38 18.67 -18.20 -22.53
C THR A 38 18.59 -18.65 -21.07
N ASP A 39 17.45 -18.50 -20.40
CA ASP A 39 16.88 -19.55 -19.54
C ASP A 39 15.43 -19.21 -19.14
N ASP A 40 14.64 -20.26 -18.99
CA ASP A 40 13.19 -20.36 -18.85
C ASP A 40 12.68 -19.80 -17.51
N THR A 41 12.74 -18.48 -17.36
CA THR A 41 11.97 -17.73 -16.37
C THR A 41 11.38 -16.51 -17.06
N THR A 42 10.06 -16.50 -17.25
CA THR A 42 9.32 -15.24 -17.43
C THR A 42 9.41 -14.45 -16.12
N VAL A 43 10.58 -13.88 -15.87
CA VAL A 43 10.75 -12.76 -14.95
C VAL A 43 10.01 -11.61 -15.62
N ASP A 44 8.82 -11.30 -15.13
CA ASP A 44 8.28 -9.95 -15.29
C ASP A 44 9.41 -9.02 -14.91
N LYS A 45 9.95 -8.27 -15.88
CA LYS A 45 11.00 -7.26 -15.71
C LYS A 45 10.40 -6.09 -14.90
N GLY A 46 10.08 -6.37 -13.65
CA GLY A 46 9.46 -5.48 -12.69
C GLY A 46 10.51 -4.66 -11.97
N LEU A 47 10.16 -3.40 -11.68
CA LEU A 47 10.96 -2.48 -10.89
C LEU A 47 11.29 -3.10 -9.54
N SER A 48 12.57 -3.19 -9.20
CA SER A 48 12.99 -3.64 -7.88
C SER A 48 12.82 -2.50 -6.88
N LEU A 49 11.85 -2.61 -5.98
CA LEU A 49 11.82 -1.83 -4.75
C LEU A 49 12.83 -2.43 -3.77
N GLN A 50 13.82 -1.65 -3.37
CA GLN A 50 14.58 -1.94 -2.16
C GLN A 50 14.00 -1.11 -1.02
N LEU A 51 13.15 -1.75 -0.20
CA LEU A 51 12.83 -1.23 1.11
C LEU A 51 14.09 -1.33 1.98
N TRP A 52 14.74 -0.20 2.24
CA TRP A 52 15.69 -0.14 3.33
C TRP A 52 14.89 -0.13 4.63
N ARG A 53 14.63 -1.33 5.16
CA ARG A 53 14.22 -1.50 6.55
C ARG A 53 15.36 -0.95 7.41
N ILE A 54 15.25 0.30 7.87
CA ILE A 54 16.04 0.73 9.02
C ILE A 54 15.42 0.00 10.21
N GLN A 55 15.89 -1.22 10.43
CA GLN A 55 15.75 -1.95 11.68
C GLN A 55 16.69 -1.28 12.70
N GLY A 56 16.41 -0.02 13.01
CA GLY A 56 16.76 0.54 14.31
C GLY A 56 15.65 0.09 15.24
N ASN A 57 15.98 -0.53 16.36
CA ASN A 57 15.02 -0.80 17.42
C ASN A 57 14.25 0.50 17.69
N LEU A 58 12.96 0.53 17.31
CA LEU A 58 12.07 1.51 17.89
C LEU A 58 11.90 1.02 19.33
N ASP A 59 12.58 1.68 20.27
CA ASP A 59 12.39 1.42 21.69
C ASP A 59 10.88 1.51 21.99
N GLU A 60 10.33 0.58 22.77
CA GLU A 60 8.87 0.50 23.06
C GLU A 60 8.28 1.86 23.49
N GLU A 61 9.08 2.67 24.20
CA GLU A 61 8.77 4.02 24.66
C GLU A 61 8.51 5.03 23.53
N VAL A 62 9.22 4.93 22.40
CA VAL A 62 9.00 5.76 21.21
C VAL A 62 7.70 5.38 20.53
N ILE A 63 7.39 4.08 20.48
CA ILE A 63 6.13 3.63 19.90
C ILE A 63 4.96 4.11 20.76
N ASP A 64 5.08 4.06 22.10
CA ASP A 64 4.14 4.63 23.08
C ASP A 64 3.90 6.13 22.94
N GLU A 65 4.93 6.92 22.58
CA GLU A 65 4.75 8.34 22.25
C GLU A 65 3.96 8.55 20.94
N PHE A 66 4.09 7.65 19.95
CA PHE A 66 3.30 7.66 18.71
C PHE A 66 1.88 7.07 18.85
N TYR A 67 1.63 6.30 19.91
CA TYR A 67 0.32 5.73 20.24
C TYR A 67 -0.60 6.73 20.96
N GLU A 68 -0.07 7.83 21.48
CA GLU A 68 -0.92 8.90 22.02
C GLU A 68 -1.61 9.66 20.88
N ARG A 69 -2.93 9.77 21.02
CA ARG A 69 -3.89 10.34 20.06
C ARG A 69 -3.36 11.62 19.40
N GLY A 70 -2.77 11.47 18.21
CA GLY A 70 -2.32 12.63 17.45
C GLY A 70 -3.53 13.48 17.07
N ALA A 71 -3.49 14.74 17.45
CA ALA A 71 -4.43 15.73 16.94
C ALA A 71 -4.30 15.75 15.41
N VAL A 72 -5.30 15.20 14.72
CA VAL A 72 -5.53 15.48 13.32
C VAL A 72 -6.06 16.90 13.32
N ASP A 73 -5.26 17.86 12.84
CA ASP A 73 -5.82 19.15 12.45
C ASP A 73 -6.84 18.84 11.36
N GLU A 74 -8.05 19.40 11.42
CA GLU A 74 -9.22 18.99 10.62
C GLU A 74 -8.92 18.97 9.11
N ASP A 75 -7.82 19.59 8.71
CA ASP A 75 -7.41 19.81 7.33
C ASP A 75 -6.10 19.14 6.87
N SER A 76 -5.28 18.56 7.75
CA SER A 76 -4.00 17.92 7.36
C SER A 76 -3.48 16.90 8.39
N PHE A 77 -2.72 15.90 7.93
CA PHE A 77 -2.02 15.01 8.86
C PHE A 77 -0.85 15.76 9.51
N THR A 78 -0.74 15.67 10.82
CA THR A 78 0.39 16.22 11.58
C THR A 78 1.67 15.40 11.43
N TRP A 79 1.59 14.22 10.78
CA TRP A 79 2.67 13.25 10.60
C TRP A 79 3.38 12.85 11.90
N THR A 80 2.73 13.07 13.05
CA THR A 80 3.28 12.75 14.38
C THR A 80 2.55 11.63 15.07
N ALA A 81 1.54 11.03 14.43
CA ALA A 81 0.80 9.87 14.92
C ALA A 81 0.21 9.08 13.76
N PHE A 82 -0.22 7.85 14.03
CA PHE A 82 -0.95 7.03 13.07
C PHE A 82 -2.43 7.46 13.01
N PRO A 83 -2.96 7.78 11.83
CA PRO A 83 -4.33 8.29 11.70
C PRO A 83 -5.38 7.19 11.88
N TYR A 84 -6.56 7.53 12.40
CA TYR A 84 -7.68 6.60 12.41
C TYR A 84 -8.20 6.36 10.98
N LEU A 85 -8.84 5.22 10.75
CA LEU A 85 -9.40 4.88 9.44
C LEU A 85 -10.40 5.94 8.95
N GLU A 86 -11.18 6.52 9.85
CA GLU A 86 -12.13 7.59 9.53
C GLU A 86 -11.40 8.85 9.00
N ASP A 87 -10.29 9.24 9.64
CA ASP A 87 -9.48 10.38 9.21
C ASP A 87 -8.86 10.16 7.84
N ILE A 88 -8.35 8.95 7.60
CA ILE A 88 -7.85 8.53 6.29
C ILE A 88 -8.95 8.69 5.22
N ASN A 89 -10.14 8.14 5.46
CA ASN A 89 -11.23 8.21 4.50
C ASN A 89 -11.68 9.66 4.24
N ARG A 90 -11.79 10.50 5.27
CA ARG A 90 -12.11 11.94 5.13
C ARG A 90 -11.05 12.66 4.30
N TYR A 91 -9.77 12.40 4.56
CA TYR A 91 -8.66 12.98 3.81
C TYR A 91 -8.71 12.62 2.32
N LEU A 92 -8.95 11.34 1.98
CA LEU A 92 -9.07 10.91 0.58
C LEU A 92 -10.23 11.61 -0.14
N VAL A 93 -11.40 11.72 0.49
CA VAL A 93 -12.56 12.43 -0.08
C VAL A 93 -12.25 13.92 -0.29
N LYS A 94 -11.59 14.56 0.68
CA LYS A 94 -11.16 15.95 0.56
C LYS A 94 -10.24 16.15 -0.65
N LEU A 95 -9.24 15.29 -0.84
CA LEU A 95 -8.33 15.35 -1.99
C LEU A 95 -9.08 15.25 -3.33
N ALA A 96 -9.99 14.28 -3.45
CA ALA A 96 -10.81 14.12 -4.66
C ALA A 96 -11.68 15.35 -4.96
N SER A 97 -12.21 16.02 -3.93
CA SER A 97 -12.99 17.26 -4.12
C SER A 97 -12.13 18.48 -4.45
N SER A 98 -10.85 18.48 -4.03
CA SER A 98 -9.96 19.63 -4.14
C SER A 98 -9.14 19.63 -5.44
N TYR A 99 -8.89 18.44 -6.02
CA TYR A 99 -7.99 18.29 -7.15
C TYR A 99 -8.67 17.53 -8.30
N PRO A 100 -8.86 18.15 -9.48
CA PRO A 100 -9.63 17.56 -10.58
C PRO A 100 -8.96 16.36 -11.27
N TYR A 101 -7.67 16.13 -11.01
CA TYR A 101 -6.91 14.99 -11.51
C TYR A 101 -6.83 13.84 -10.48
N VAL A 102 -7.58 13.95 -9.38
CA VAL A 102 -7.67 12.95 -8.33
C VAL A 102 -9.09 12.40 -8.30
N THR A 103 -9.22 11.08 -8.28
CA THR A 103 -10.51 10.41 -8.04
C THR A 103 -10.34 9.38 -6.95
N VAL A 104 -11.40 9.14 -6.18
CA VAL A 104 -11.42 8.09 -5.14
C VAL A 104 -12.60 7.17 -5.42
N THR A 105 -12.37 5.87 -5.36
CA THR A 105 -13.39 4.85 -5.62
C THR A 105 -13.25 3.72 -4.61
N ALA A 106 -14.38 3.26 -4.07
CA ALA A 106 -14.42 2.02 -3.32
C ALA A 106 -14.26 0.83 -4.29
N ILE A 107 -13.21 0.04 -4.12
CA ILE A 107 -12.94 -1.14 -4.96
C ILE A 107 -13.55 -2.42 -4.41
N GLY A 108 -14.07 -2.35 -3.18
CA GLY A 108 -14.73 -3.43 -2.48
C GLY A 108 -15.13 -2.98 -1.07
N TRP A 109 -15.69 -3.91 -0.31
CA TRP A 109 -16.11 -3.69 1.07
C TRP A 109 -15.61 -4.85 1.92
N THR A 110 -15.14 -4.57 3.13
CA THR A 110 -14.68 -5.58 4.07
C THR A 110 -15.84 -6.41 4.64
N SER A 111 -15.50 -7.48 5.36
CA SER A 111 -16.50 -8.29 6.10
C SER A 111 -17.33 -7.50 7.13
N ARG A 112 -16.82 -6.34 7.59
CA ARG A 112 -17.53 -5.42 8.49
C ARG A 112 -18.13 -4.21 7.78
N HIS A 113 -18.19 -4.21 6.45
CA HIS A 113 -18.75 -3.14 5.62
C HIS A 113 -17.98 -1.81 5.70
N ASN A 114 -16.65 -1.86 5.90
CA ASN A 114 -15.80 -0.70 5.63
C ASN A 114 -15.39 -0.67 4.15
N PRO A 115 -15.34 0.52 3.51
CA PRO A 115 -14.94 0.61 2.12
C PRO A 115 -13.43 0.37 1.99
N ILE A 116 -13.04 -0.35 0.95
CA ILE A 116 -11.64 -0.45 0.53
C ILE A 116 -11.44 0.64 -0.52
N SER A 117 -10.88 1.77 -0.11
CA SER A 117 -10.75 2.97 -0.94
C SER A 117 -9.46 2.92 -1.77
N MET A 118 -9.59 3.21 -3.08
CA MET A 118 -8.47 3.42 -3.98
C MET A 118 -8.50 4.86 -4.51
N LEU A 119 -7.39 5.56 -4.37
CA LEU A 119 -7.15 6.87 -4.94
C LEU A 119 -6.45 6.71 -6.30
N LYS A 120 -6.96 7.39 -7.34
CA LYS A 120 -6.33 7.47 -8.66
C LYS A 120 -5.85 8.91 -8.90
N ILE A 121 -4.59 9.06 -9.31
CA ILE A 121 -4.02 10.33 -9.81
C ILE A 121 -3.70 10.13 -11.29
N SER A 122 -4.31 10.93 -12.15
CA SER A 122 -4.11 10.79 -13.60
C SER A 122 -4.34 12.10 -14.35
N ASN A 123 -3.62 12.26 -15.46
CA ASN A 123 -3.91 13.30 -16.45
C ASN A 123 -4.90 12.83 -17.54
N GLU A 124 -5.49 11.64 -17.40
CA GLU A 124 -6.42 10.99 -18.33
C GLU A 124 -5.89 10.83 -19.76
N ARG A 125 -4.56 10.81 -19.92
CA ARG A 125 -3.93 10.62 -21.22
C ARG A 125 -4.02 9.14 -21.64
N PRO A 126 -4.54 8.83 -22.84
CA PRO A 126 -4.53 7.47 -23.36
C PRO A 126 -3.10 6.92 -23.47
N GLY A 127 -2.91 5.66 -23.10
CA GLY A 127 -1.61 4.98 -23.16
C GLY A 127 -0.70 5.23 -21.95
N ASN A 128 -1.16 5.91 -20.91
CA ASN A 128 -0.45 5.96 -19.64
C ASN A 128 -0.24 4.55 -19.07
N HIS A 129 0.95 4.30 -18.54
CA HIS A 129 1.21 3.08 -17.78
C HIS A 129 0.60 3.20 -16.39
N ALA A 130 0.01 2.11 -15.91
CA ALA A 130 -0.62 2.06 -14.60
C ALA A 130 0.38 1.58 -13.53
N ILE A 131 0.49 2.33 -12.44
CA ILE A 131 1.31 2.00 -11.27
C ILE A 131 0.37 1.80 -10.09
N LEU A 132 0.44 0.62 -9.45
CA LEU A 132 -0.26 0.36 -8.20
C LEU A 132 0.69 0.48 -7.01
N ILE A 133 0.26 1.23 -6.01
CA ILE A 133 0.80 1.21 -4.65
C ILE A 133 -0.26 0.66 -3.73
N GLU A 134 0.08 -0.36 -2.96
CA GLU A 134 -0.78 -0.92 -1.93
C GLU A 134 -0.07 -0.91 -0.58
N ALA A 135 -0.84 -0.61 0.47
CA ALA A 135 -0.38 -0.59 1.84
C ALA A 135 -1.47 -1.10 2.80
N GLY A 136 -1.04 -1.48 3.99
CA GLY A 136 -1.94 -1.89 5.07
C GLY A 136 -2.66 -3.21 4.78
N MET A 137 -2.03 -4.16 4.09
CA MET A 137 -2.54 -5.53 3.94
C MET A 137 -2.58 -6.24 5.30
N HIS A 138 -1.54 -6.06 6.11
CA HIS A 138 -1.55 -6.46 7.51
C HIS A 138 -1.98 -5.30 8.41
N GLY A 139 -2.86 -5.59 9.36
CA GLY A 139 -3.45 -4.57 10.23
C GLY A 139 -2.43 -3.79 11.06
N ASN A 140 -1.38 -4.45 11.54
CA ASN A 140 -0.36 -3.90 12.43
C ASN A 140 0.81 -3.21 11.72
N GLU A 141 0.85 -3.18 10.38
CA GLU A 141 1.95 -2.58 9.62
C GLU A 141 1.71 -1.09 9.34
N TRP A 142 1.47 -0.30 10.39
CA TRP A 142 0.96 1.08 10.28
C TRP A 142 1.88 2.04 9.52
N THR A 143 3.18 1.76 9.54
CA THR A 143 4.18 2.53 8.78
C THR A 143 3.94 2.45 7.27
N THR A 144 3.40 1.34 6.75
CA THR A 144 3.07 1.18 5.33
C THR A 144 1.95 2.14 4.94
N VAL A 145 0.88 2.18 5.74
CA VAL A 145 -0.26 3.08 5.59
C VAL A 145 0.21 4.53 5.60
N LEU A 146 1.01 4.90 6.60
CA LEU A 146 1.55 6.25 6.72
C LEU A 146 2.44 6.63 5.53
N SER A 147 3.25 5.70 5.02
CA SER A 147 4.10 5.93 3.84
C SER A 147 3.28 6.17 2.59
N ALA A 148 2.21 5.41 2.37
CA ALA A 148 1.29 5.61 1.25
C ALA A 148 0.59 6.97 1.35
N LEU A 149 0.13 7.37 2.55
CA LEU A 149 -0.49 8.68 2.77
C LEU A 149 0.50 9.83 2.57
N TYR A 150 1.74 9.68 3.04
CA TYR A 150 2.78 10.67 2.82
C TYR A 150 3.14 10.83 1.34
N PHE A 151 3.19 9.72 0.59
CA PHE A 151 3.37 9.77 -0.85
C PHE A 151 2.25 10.56 -1.53
N ILE A 152 0.99 10.27 -1.20
CA ILE A 152 -0.19 11.00 -1.69
C ILE A 152 -0.06 12.50 -1.40
N ASP A 153 0.26 12.87 -0.16
CA ASP A 153 0.39 14.26 0.27
C ASP A 153 1.54 15.00 -0.43
N SER A 154 2.64 14.29 -0.70
CA SER A 154 3.82 14.87 -1.35
C SER A 154 3.63 15.11 -2.85
N ILE A 155 2.81 14.30 -3.53
CA ILE A 155 2.67 14.36 -4.99
C ILE A 155 1.48 15.19 -5.47
N ILE A 156 0.35 15.16 -4.76
CA ILE A 156 -0.88 15.76 -5.25
C ILE A 156 -0.76 17.29 -5.36
N PRO A 157 -0.35 18.04 -4.33
CA PRO A 157 -0.32 19.50 -4.40
C PRO A 157 0.56 20.04 -5.54
N ASP A 158 1.69 19.37 -5.79
CA ASP A 158 2.66 19.74 -6.83
C ASP A 158 2.50 18.95 -8.14
N TYR A 159 1.45 18.15 -8.30
CA TYR A 159 1.28 17.21 -9.43
C TYR A 159 1.51 17.88 -10.80
N LYS A 160 0.99 19.09 -11.01
CA LYS A 160 1.15 19.82 -12.28
C LYS A 160 2.60 20.21 -12.58
N ARG A 161 3.43 20.40 -11.55
CA ARG A 161 4.85 20.80 -11.62
C ARG A 161 5.80 19.61 -11.70
N LEU A 162 5.32 18.38 -11.44
CA LEU A 162 6.12 17.18 -11.59
C LEU A 162 6.63 17.00 -13.03
N SER A 163 7.69 16.20 -13.18
CA SER A 163 8.27 15.86 -14.48
C SER A 163 7.26 15.14 -15.38
N ALA A 164 7.48 15.19 -16.70
CA ALA A 164 6.62 14.48 -17.64
C ALA A 164 6.60 12.96 -17.38
N TYR A 165 7.70 12.40 -16.87
CA TYR A 165 7.79 11.00 -16.48
C TYR A 165 6.75 10.63 -15.42
N LEU A 166 6.61 11.44 -14.36
CA LEU A 166 5.65 11.20 -13.27
C LEU A 166 4.21 11.53 -13.65
N LYS A 167 4.00 12.55 -14.49
CA LYS A 167 2.64 12.95 -14.92
C LYS A 167 2.04 12.04 -15.98
N ASN A 168 2.85 11.37 -16.79
CA ASN A 168 2.37 10.45 -17.85
C ASN A 168 2.23 9.02 -17.31
N ARG A 169 1.62 8.89 -16.13
CA ARG A 169 1.33 7.64 -15.43
C ARG A 169 -0.04 7.76 -14.77
N ASP A 170 -0.72 6.62 -14.67
CA ASP A 170 -1.91 6.50 -13.85
C ASP A 170 -1.49 5.87 -12.52
N TRP A 171 -1.48 6.67 -11.46
CA TRP A 171 -1.14 6.21 -10.12
C TRP A 171 -2.42 5.72 -9.45
N TYR A 172 -2.44 4.45 -9.07
CA TYR A 172 -3.49 3.83 -8.28
C TYR A 172 -2.92 3.53 -6.91
N ILE A 173 -3.54 4.02 -5.85
CA ILE A 173 -3.01 3.95 -4.51
C ILE A 173 -4.12 3.42 -3.59
N ILE A 174 -3.86 2.31 -2.92
CA ILE A 174 -4.72 1.72 -1.89
C ILE A 174 -4.01 1.93 -0.55
N PRO A 175 -4.35 2.97 0.22
CA PRO A 175 -3.61 3.30 1.44
C PRO A 175 -3.83 2.28 2.56
N VAL A 176 -5.00 1.61 2.56
CA VAL A 176 -5.37 0.59 3.55
C VAL A 176 -6.17 -0.51 2.85
N LEU A 177 -5.52 -1.63 2.50
CA LEU A 177 -6.20 -2.79 1.92
C LEU A 177 -7.02 -3.58 2.96
N ASN A 178 -6.61 -3.57 4.23
CA ASN A 178 -7.30 -4.20 5.35
C ASN A 178 -7.85 -3.17 6.37
N PRO A 179 -8.90 -2.38 6.01
CA PRO A 179 -9.46 -1.36 6.90
C PRO A 179 -9.86 -1.90 8.28
N ASP A 180 -10.49 -3.07 8.32
CA ASP A 180 -10.98 -3.67 9.56
C ASP A 180 -9.83 -4.07 10.49
N GLY A 181 -8.78 -4.70 9.94
CA GLY A 181 -7.61 -5.12 10.69
C GLY A 181 -6.80 -3.94 11.18
N TYR A 182 -6.62 -2.93 10.32
CA TYR A 182 -5.93 -1.68 10.66
C TYR A 182 -6.59 -0.99 11.87
N GLN A 183 -7.89 -0.68 11.78
CA GLN A 183 -8.61 0.01 12.85
C GLN A 183 -8.62 -0.83 14.14
N TYR A 184 -8.84 -2.14 14.04
CA TYR A 184 -8.81 -3.02 15.21
C TYR A 184 -7.44 -3.03 15.91
N SER A 185 -6.36 -2.96 15.13
CA SER A 185 -5.02 -2.95 15.71
C SER A 185 -4.71 -1.66 16.46
N ILE A 186 -5.22 -0.52 15.98
CA ILE A 186 -5.14 0.77 16.66
C ILE A 186 -5.91 0.75 17.97
N ASP A 187 -7.15 0.24 17.94
CA ASP A 187 -8.07 0.35 19.07
C ASP A 187 -7.83 -0.68 20.19
N PHE A 188 -7.42 -1.91 19.83
CA PHE A 188 -7.52 -3.05 20.74
C PHE A 188 -6.27 -3.91 20.83
N ASP A 189 -5.65 -4.25 19.69
CA ASP A 189 -4.53 -5.19 19.65
C ASP A 189 -3.49 -4.77 18.61
N LYS A 190 -2.48 -4.05 19.09
CA LYS A 190 -1.37 -3.52 18.29
C LYS A 190 -0.62 -4.60 17.49
N THR A 191 -0.76 -5.88 17.84
CA THR A 191 -0.10 -7.00 17.15
C THR A 191 -0.98 -7.65 16.07
N TRP A 192 -2.24 -7.20 15.92
CA TRP A 192 -3.21 -7.82 15.03
C TRP A 192 -2.87 -7.63 13.54
N ASN A 193 -2.49 -8.71 12.85
CA ASN A 193 -2.12 -8.67 11.43
C ASN A 193 -3.27 -9.03 10.46
N LYS A 194 -4.16 -9.96 10.83
CA LYS A 194 -5.18 -10.53 9.92
C LYS A 194 -6.32 -9.55 9.58
N ASN A 195 -7.21 -9.91 8.65
CA ASN A 195 -8.51 -9.24 8.54
C ASN A 195 -9.42 -9.56 9.76
N ARG A 196 -10.68 -9.11 9.75
CA ARG A 196 -11.62 -9.31 10.88
C ARG A 196 -12.83 -10.20 10.57
N ARG A 197 -12.72 -11.07 9.56
CA ARG A 197 -13.74 -12.08 9.26
C ARG A 197 -13.96 -13.00 10.46
N LYS A 198 -15.21 -13.15 10.90
CA LYS A 198 -15.57 -14.07 12.01
C LYS A 198 -15.89 -15.46 11.49
N PHE A 199 -15.44 -16.49 12.21
CA PHE A 199 -15.81 -17.89 11.97
C PHE A 199 -16.67 -18.42 13.14
N ASN A 200 -17.46 -19.47 12.88
CA ASN A 200 -18.37 -20.06 13.88
C ASN A 200 -17.65 -20.71 15.08
N ASP A 201 -16.37 -21.04 14.93
CA ASP A 201 -15.53 -21.68 15.95
C ASP A 201 -14.79 -20.66 16.84
N GLY A 202 -15.13 -19.37 16.75
CA GLY A 202 -14.57 -18.32 17.58
C GLY A 202 -13.22 -17.77 17.10
N CYS A 203 -12.56 -18.43 16.14
CA CYS A 203 -11.40 -17.87 15.47
C CYS A 203 -11.81 -16.66 14.62
N ILE A 204 -10.93 -15.65 14.52
CA ILE A 204 -11.18 -14.45 13.74
C ILE A 204 -9.99 -14.21 12.80
N GLY A 205 -10.31 -13.88 11.56
CA GLY A 205 -9.38 -13.33 10.59
C GLY A 205 -8.66 -14.36 9.73
N VAL A 206 -8.32 -13.91 8.54
CA VAL A 206 -7.47 -14.57 7.54
C VAL A 206 -6.27 -13.65 7.27
N ASP A 207 -5.10 -14.25 7.10
CA ASP A 207 -3.92 -13.57 6.58
C ASP A 207 -4.12 -13.30 5.08
N LEU A 208 -4.30 -12.02 4.72
CA LEU A 208 -4.59 -11.62 3.34
C LEU A 208 -3.41 -11.93 2.40
N ASN A 209 -2.17 -11.82 2.88
CA ASN A 209 -0.96 -12.14 2.11
C ASN A 209 -0.75 -13.66 1.91
N ARG A 210 -1.70 -14.46 2.39
CA ARG A 210 -1.77 -15.91 2.20
C ARG A 210 -3.04 -16.33 1.48
N ASN A 211 -3.88 -15.37 1.09
CA ASN A 211 -5.18 -15.63 0.49
C ASN A 211 -5.20 -15.43 -1.03
N PHE A 212 -4.08 -15.10 -1.68
CA PHE A 212 -4.00 -14.98 -3.15
C PHE A 212 -3.83 -16.35 -3.84
N ASN A 213 -4.25 -16.45 -5.10
CA ASN A 213 -4.09 -17.68 -5.91
C ASN A 213 -2.69 -17.84 -6.51
N TYR A 214 -1.66 -17.62 -5.70
CA TYR A 214 -0.27 -17.90 -6.05
C TYR A 214 0.27 -18.91 -5.05
N ASN A 215 0.60 -20.12 -5.51
CA ASN A 215 1.13 -21.19 -4.66
C ASN A 215 0.29 -21.51 -3.41
N TRP A 216 -1.00 -21.18 -3.41
CA TRP A 216 -1.89 -21.28 -2.24
C TRP A 216 -2.03 -22.71 -1.66
N SER A 217 -1.78 -23.73 -2.48
CA SER A 217 -1.83 -25.14 -2.07
C SER A 217 -0.46 -25.74 -1.72
N LEU A 218 0.63 -24.96 -1.79
CA LEU A 218 1.96 -25.45 -1.43
C LEU A 218 2.13 -25.53 0.10
N SER A 219 2.95 -26.47 0.54
CA SER A 219 3.31 -26.70 1.95
C SER A 219 3.90 -25.45 2.58
N GLY A 220 3.28 -24.95 3.66
CA GLY A 220 3.76 -23.76 4.38
C GLY A 220 2.64 -22.90 4.96
N TYR A 221 1.41 -23.06 4.45
CA TYR A 221 0.25 -22.36 4.97
C TYR A 221 -0.56 -23.21 5.92
N THR A 222 -0.79 -22.69 7.12
CA THR A 222 -1.64 -23.35 8.11
C THR A 222 -3.11 -23.32 7.67
N ARG A 223 -3.81 -24.40 8.00
CA ARG A 223 -5.28 -24.50 7.90
C ARG A 223 -5.96 -24.25 9.25
N ALA A 224 -5.19 -24.03 10.31
CA ALA A 224 -5.71 -23.71 11.63
C ALA A 224 -6.21 -22.25 11.64
N LYS A 225 -7.52 -22.04 11.70
CA LYS A 225 -8.15 -20.71 11.59
C LYS A 225 -7.69 -19.69 12.63
N CYS A 226 -7.30 -20.16 13.80
CA CYS A 226 -6.85 -19.30 14.90
C CYS A 226 -5.40 -18.85 14.75
N ASP A 227 -4.63 -19.45 13.84
CA ASP A 227 -3.25 -19.05 13.57
C ASP A 227 -3.19 -17.69 12.88
N SER A 228 -2.15 -16.90 13.14
CA SER A 228 -1.92 -15.59 12.53
C SER A 228 -1.63 -15.67 11.03
N SER A 229 -1.22 -16.83 10.53
CA SER A 229 -0.90 -17.12 9.12
C SER A 229 -1.98 -17.92 8.38
N TYR A 230 -3.18 -18.05 8.95
CA TYR A 230 -4.28 -18.80 8.33
C TYR A 230 -4.63 -18.24 6.94
N SER A 231 -4.51 -19.09 5.92
CA SER A 231 -4.63 -18.74 4.49
C SER A 231 -6.06 -18.62 3.94
N GLY A 232 -7.06 -18.87 4.78
CA GLY A 232 -8.47 -18.90 4.36
C GLY A 232 -8.91 -20.26 3.82
N SER A 233 -10.18 -20.34 3.44
CA SER A 233 -10.83 -21.60 3.02
C SER A 233 -10.53 -21.99 1.57
N PHE A 234 -10.26 -21.02 0.70
CA PHE A 234 -9.88 -21.15 -0.71
C PHE A 234 -9.18 -19.85 -1.15
N PRO A 235 -8.42 -19.82 -2.26
CA PRO A 235 -7.82 -18.59 -2.76
C PRO A 235 -8.90 -17.55 -3.06
N PHE A 236 -8.65 -16.31 -2.67
CA PHE A 236 -9.60 -15.19 -2.75
C PHE A 236 -10.90 -15.46 -1.98
N SER A 237 -10.81 -16.10 -0.81
CA SER A 237 -11.97 -16.29 0.07
C SER A 237 -12.41 -15.02 0.78
N GLU A 238 -11.50 -14.05 0.91
CA GLU A 238 -11.72 -12.79 1.64
C GLU A 238 -12.16 -11.68 0.69
N GLU A 239 -12.99 -10.76 1.18
CA GLU A 239 -13.48 -9.65 0.34
C GLU A 239 -12.35 -8.68 -0.03
N GLU A 240 -11.37 -8.51 0.86
CA GLU A 240 -10.20 -7.65 0.63
C GLU A 240 -9.33 -8.18 -0.52
N SER A 241 -9.01 -9.47 -0.51
CA SER A 241 -8.21 -10.10 -1.57
C SER A 241 -8.98 -10.17 -2.91
N LYS A 242 -10.30 -10.38 -2.87
CA LYS A 242 -11.15 -10.29 -4.07
C LYS A 242 -11.16 -8.88 -4.66
N ALA A 243 -11.26 -7.85 -3.84
CA ALA A 243 -11.25 -6.46 -4.28
C ALA A 243 -9.93 -6.12 -5.01
N PHE A 244 -8.81 -6.64 -4.52
CA PHE A 244 -7.49 -6.45 -5.12
C PHE A 244 -7.33 -7.16 -6.48
N LYS A 245 -7.92 -8.35 -6.66
CA LYS A 245 -7.77 -9.20 -7.84
C LYS A 245 -8.14 -8.53 -9.18
N VAL A 246 -9.08 -7.59 -9.18
CA VAL A 246 -9.85 -7.19 -10.39
C VAL A 246 -9.10 -6.20 -11.30
N ARG A 247 -7.80 -5.97 -11.12
CA ARG A 247 -7.13 -4.82 -11.75
C ARG A 247 -5.79 -5.22 -12.42
N PRO A 248 -5.68 -5.13 -13.76
CA PRO A 248 -4.42 -5.36 -14.47
C PRO A 248 -3.57 -4.08 -14.39
N PHE A 249 -2.60 -4.05 -13.46
CA PHE A 249 -1.66 -2.93 -13.36
C PHE A 249 -0.31 -3.31 -13.99
N SER A 250 0.41 -2.32 -14.52
CA SER A 250 1.69 -2.55 -15.20
C SER A 250 2.85 -2.73 -14.22
N ILE A 251 2.74 -2.15 -13.01
CA ILE A 251 3.73 -2.20 -11.93
C ILE A 251 2.99 -2.35 -10.59
N TYR A 252 3.46 -3.24 -9.73
CA TYR A 252 2.96 -3.45 -8.37
C TYR A 252 4.04 -3.10 -7.35
N LEU A 253 3.72 -2.19 -6.43
CA LEU A 253 4.55 -1.83 -5.29
C LEU A 253 3.85 -2.28 -4.00
N PHE A 254 4.47 -3.23 -3.30
CA PHE A 254 4.05 -3.69 -1.97
C PHE A 254 4.91 -3.00 -0.91
N PHE A 255 4.27 -2.49 0.14
CA PHE A 255 4.91 -1.85 1.29
C PHE A 255 4.93 -2.78 2.50
#